data_AF-A0A1J4VUN8-F1
#
_entry.id   AF-A0A1J4VUN8-F1
#
_cell.length_a   1.000
_cell.length_b   1.000
_cell.length_c   1.000
_cell.angle_alpha   90.00
_cell.angle_beta   90.00
_cell.angle_gamma   90.00
#
_symmetry.space_group_name_H-M   'P 1'
#
loop_
_entity.id
_entity.type
_entity.pdbx_description
1 polymer ?
#
loop_
_entity_poly.entity_id
_entity_poly.type
_entity_poly.pdbx_seq_one_letter_code
_entity_poly.pdbx_strand_id
1 'polypeptide(L)'
;MKLRKLNIKKNKKAEIPAFGWIFAMIIGAVILFIAIFVVVRVTSTQKYKTNTELAAKLDSVLNPFASVGSIGAIFTDTITLPSKTQINLVCEPSFLADDDSTNDLGAISLIISSEDELLNSIVKEAEAGQHKSYNKYIFGNSSMVGKELAIMSRPLELPFRVDDVIYITTKKYCFENTPDVIKQDISLEINEQRNPIFDNIKFYDIDKPETKCSTDEIRVCFGSCSMKSGNILVKDNSNGNYDIGTVTIQGQSQNQGKPFVTLPLMYAAIFSDDMNYYCNLKRLMSKTAILADIYVKKSDILSGQRSCAVQSVRTNLLTLKSQAEKIASNTGVDCSEKLKSKVYNCKKGDIDFNSFFQTIEAVRTTNKYASCTVY
;
A
#
# COMPACT_ATOMS: atom_id res chain seq x y z
N MET A 1 -67.50 81.39 26.30
CA MET A 1 -66.71 80.62 25.32
C MET A 1 -66.99 79.14 25.55
N LYS A 2 -67.81 78.49 24.70
CA LYS A 2 -68.30 77.11 24.86
C LYS A 2 -67.39 76.14 24.08
N LEU A 3 -66.58 75.36 24.78
CA LEU A 3 -65.74 74.31 24.18
C LEU A 3 -66.63 73.10 23.80
N ARG A 4 -66.77 72.85 22.48
CA ARG A 4 -67.42 71.66 21.93
C ARG A 4 -66.51 70.44 22.09
N LYS A 5 -66.97 69.44 22.83
CA LYS A 5 -66.36 68.09 22.87
C LYS A 5 -66.63 67.37 21.53
N LEU A 6 -65.58 67.17 20.74
CA LEU A 6 -65.62 66.31 19.55
C LEU A 6 -65.51 64.85 19.98
N ASN A 7 -66.53 64.07 19.66
CA ASN A 7 -66.67 62.67 20.03
C ASN A 7 -66.08 61.81 18.89
N ILE A 8 -64.82 61.39 19.04
CA ILE A 8 -64.13 60.55 18.05
C ILE A 8 -64.58 59.10 18.22
N LYS A 9 -65.35 58.62 17.24
CA LYS A 9 -65.83 57.23 17.14
C LYS A 9 -64.63 56.29 16.94
N LYS A 10 -64.26 55.52 17.97
CA LYS A 10 -63.22 54.50 17.88
C LYS A 10 -63.69 53.35 16.99
N ASN A 11 -63.06 53.20 15.82
CA ASN A 11 -63.21 51.99 15.00
C ASN A 11 -62.61 50.81 15.76
N LYS A 12 -63.44 49.78 16.02
CA LYS A 12 -62.98 48.49 16.54
C LYS A 12 -62.17 47.81 15.44
N LYS A 13 -60.84 47.98 15.47
CA LYS A 13 -59.93 47.18 14.66
C LYS A 13 -60.09 45.73 15.10
N ALA A 14 -60.47 44.86 14.17
CA ALA A 14 -60.48 43.42 14.38
C ALA A 14 -59.01 42.97 14.47
N GLU A 15 -58.46 43.00 15.69
CA GLU A 15 -57.20 42.36 15.99
C GLU A 15 -57.44 40.86 15.96
N ILE A 16 -56.72 40.14 15.10
CA ILE A 16 -56.66 38.68 15.08
C ILE A 16 -55.39 38.30 15.87
N PRO A 17 -55.44 38.18 17.22
CA PRO A 17 -54.27 37.85 18.03
C PRO A 17 -53.72 36.45 17.76
N ALA A 18 -54.47 35.60 17.05
CA ALA A 18 -54.10 34.22 16.76
C ALA A 18 -53.08 34.04 15.62
N PHE A 19 -52.67 35.07 14.88
CA PHE A 19 -51.74 34.87 13.75
C PHE A 19 -50.26 34.86 14.17
N GLY A 20 -49.91 35.57 15.25
CA GLY A 20 -48.51 35.75 15.67
C GLY A 20 -47.81 34.46 16.11
N TRP A 21 -48.51 33.56 16.82
CA TRP A 21 -47.91 32.34 17.35
C TRP A 21 -47.57 31.32 16.24
N ILE A 22 -48.42 31.20 15.22
CA ILE A 22 -48.16 30.33 14.05
C ILE A 22 -46.93 30.84 13.29
N PHE A 23 -46.86 32.15 13.05
CA PHE A 23 -45.72 32.76 12.38
C PHE A 23 -44.41 32.56 13.17
N ALA A 24 -44.45 32.73 14.49
CA ALA A 24 -43.30 32.49 15.36
C ALA A 24 -42.83 31.02 15.31
N MET A 25 -43.76 30.06 15.31
CA MET A 25 -43.40 28.63 15.17
C MET A 25 -42.75 28.33 13.81
N ILE A 26 -43.26 28.91 12.72
CA ILE A 26 -42.69 28.72 11.38
C ILE A 26 -41.28 29.30 11.30
N ILE A 27 -41.07 30.53 11.77
CA ILE A 27 -39.74 31.15 11.80
C ILE A 27 -38.78 30.34 12.68
N GLY A 28 -39.23 29.89 13.85
CA GLY A 28 -38.42 29.05 14.73
C GLY A 28 -37.97 27.76 14.04
N ALA A 29 -38.88 27.09 13.33
CA ALA A 29 -38.56 25.88 12.56
C ALA A 29 -37.56 26.17 11.42
N VAL A 30 -37.72 27.29 10.71
CA VAL A 30 -36.79 27.69 9.63
C VAL A 30 -35.39 27.99 10.18
N ILE A 31 -35.28 28.73 11.28
CA ILE A 31 -33.98 29.03 11.91
C ILE A 31 -33.31 27.75 12.40
N LEU A 32 -34.06 26.85 13.04
CA LEU A 32 -33.54 25.56 13.50
C LEU A 32 -33.05 24.72 12.31
N PHE A 33 -33.82 24.64 11.23
CA PHE A 33 -33.43 23.92 10.02
C PHE A 33 -32.14 24.49 9.41
N ILE A 34 -32.02 25.82 9.30
CA ILE A 34 -30.82 26.48 8.80
C ILE A 34 -29.62 26.20 9.71
N ALA A 35 -29.78 26.26 11.03
CA ALA A 35 -28.70 25.98 11.97
C ALA A 35 -28.19 24.53 11.84
N ILE A 36 -29.10 23.57 11.76
CA ILE A 36 -28.75 22.15 11.54
C ILE A 36 -28.05 22.00 10.18
N PHE A 37 -28.56 22.62 9.12
CA PHE A 37 -27.95 22.58 7.78
C PHE A 37 -26.52 23.14 7.77
N VAL A 38 -26.30 24.28 8.43
CA VAL A 38 -24.97 24.91 8.54
C VAL A 38 -24.01 24.01 9.33
N VAL A 39 -24.44 23.45 10.47
CA VAL A 39 -23.61 22.55 11.28
C VAL A 39 -23.21 21.31 10.48
N VAL A 40 -24.16 20.69 9.78
CA VAL A 40 -23.89 19.50 8.94
C VAL A 40 -22.88 19.85 7.84
N ARG A 41 -23.02 20.99 7.18
CA ARG A 41 -22.14 21.40 6.07
C ARG A 41 -20.73 21.83 6.51
N VAL A 42 -20.61 22.52 7.64
CA VAL A 42 -19.30 22.89 8.20
C VAL A 42 -18.56 21.64 8.68
N THR A 43 -19.25 20.73 9.35
CA THR A 43 -18.65 19.48 9.86
C THR A 43 -18.14 18.60 8.73
N SER A 44 -18.89 18.45 7.63
CA SER A 44 -18.41 17.67 6.48
C SER A 44 -17.18 18.30 5.83
N THR A 45 -17.14 19.63 5.68
CA THR A 45 -16.00 20.35 5.09
C THR A 45 -14.73 20.21 5.93
N GLN A 46 -14.83 20.29 7.27
CA GLN A 46 -13.68 20.10 8.16
C GLN A 46 -13.13 18.67 8.10
N LYS A 47 -14.01 17.67 8.01
CA LYS A 47 -13.62 16.27 7.85
C LYS A 47 -12.88 16.04 6.53
N TYR A 48 -13.41 16.57 5.43
CA TYR A 48 -12.73 16.49 4.13
C TYR A 48 -11.33 17.10 4.16
N LYS A 49 -11.19 18.30 4.74
CA LYS A 49 -9.88 18.94 4.90
C LYS A 49 -8.92 18.08 5.73
N THR A 50 -9.39 17.53 6.83
CA THR A 50 -8.57 16.68 7.72
C THR A 50 -8.12 15.39 7.04
N ASN A 51 -9.02 14.70 6.33
CA ASN A 51 -8.69 13.46 5.62
C ASN A 51 -7.71 13.72 4.46
N THR A 52 -7.88 14.83 3.72
CA THR A 52 -6.93 15.22 2.66
C THR A 52 -5.56 15.61 3.23
N GLU A 53 -5.51 16.38 4.32
CA GLU A 53 -4.25 16.71 4.99
C GLU A 53 -3.54 15.47 5.54
N LEU A 54 -4.30 14.52 6.09
CA LEU A 54 -3.77 13.25 6.57
C LEU A 54 -3.24 12.39 5.42
N ALA A 55 -3.97 12.30 4.31
CA ALA A 55 -3.53 11.58 3.10
C ALA A 55 -2.24 12.20 2.52
N ALA A 56 -2.14 13.53 2.47
CA ALA A 56 -0.93 14.21 2.01
C ALA A 56 0.27 14.01 2.96
N LYS A 57 0.04 14.06 4.28
CA LYS A 57 1.07 13.74 5.28
C LYS A 57 1.53 12.29 5.15
N LEU A 58 0.58 11.36 5.02
CA LEU A 58 0.89 9.96 4.83
C LEU A 58 1.69 9.75 3.55
N ASP A 59 1.29 10.38 2.44
CA ASP A 59 2.05 10.32 1.18
C ASP A 59 3.49 10.83 1.35
N SER A 60 3.68 11.93 2.10
CA SER A 60 5.01 12.46 2.41
C SER A 60 5.85 11.49 3.25
N VAL A 61 5.27 10.79 4.24
CA VAL A 61 5.98 9.79 5.05
C VAL A 61 6.29 8.53 4.24
N LEU A 62 5.41 8.18 3.29
CA LEU A 62 5.62 7.09 2.34
C LEU A 62 6.64 7.44 1.25
N ASN A 63 7.30 8.60 1.31
CA ASN A 63 8.43 8.90 0.44
C ASN A 63 9.75 8.67 1.20
N PRO A 64 10.40 7.51 1.04
CA PRO A 64 11.60 7.17 1.82
C PRO A 64 12.73 8.21 1.64
N PHE A 65 12.86 8.80 0.45
CA PHE A 65 13.86 9.84 0.17
C PHE A 65 13.63 11.16 0.92
N ALA A 66 12.39 11.44 1.34
CA ALA A 66 12.11 12.65 2.12
C ALA A 66 12.54 12.52 3.59
N SER A 67 12.70 11.28 4.09
CA SER A 67 12.92 11.02 5.52
C SER A 67 14.35 10.54 5.83
N VAL A 68 14.95 9.71 4.96
CA VAL A 68 16.32 9.21 5.13
C VAL A 68 17.25 9.84 4.09
N GLY A 69 18.17 10.69 4.56
CA GLY A 69 19.24 11.28 3.73
C GLY A 69 20.26 10.27 3.17
N SER A 70 20.03 8.96 3.37
CA SER A 70 20.87 7.88 2.85
C SER A 70 20.08 7.00 1.88
N ILE A 71 20.49 7.06 0.62
CA ILE A 71 19.96 6.28 -0.50
C ILE A 71 20.26 4.80 -0.23
N GLY A 72 19.22 4.00 0.03
CA GLY A 72 19.34 2.53 0.21
C GLY A 72 19.33 2.05 1.66
N ALA A 73 19.14 2.94 2.63
CA ALA A 73 18.84 2.55 3.99
C ALA A 73 17.40 2.06 4.12
N ILE A 74 17.16 1.18 5.08
CA ILE A 74 15.84 0.68 5.41
C ILE A 74 15.17 1.69 6.34
N PHE A 75 13.94 2.05 6.01
CA PHE A 75 13.18 3.05 6.74
C PHE A 75 12.02 2.38 7.46
N THR A 76 11.77 2.82 8.68
CA THR A 76 10.72 2.25 9.52
C THR A 76 10.16 3.32 10.44
N ASP A 77 8.85 3.47 10.44
CA ASP A 77 8.17 4.44 11.29
C ASP A 77 6.81 3.91 11.75
N THR A 78 6.24 4.53 12.78
CA THR A 78 4.87 4.30 13.21
C THR A 78 4.15 5.62 13.31
N ILE A 79 3.12 5.77 12.48
CA ILE A 79 2.28 6.95 12.49
C ILE A 79 1.10 6.70 13.42
N THR A 80 0.97 7.52 14.45
CA THR A 80 -0.26 7.59 15.25
C THR A 80 -1.26 8.52 14.54
N LEU A 81 -2.36 7.94 14.10
CA LEU A 81 -3.48 8.64 13.49
C LEU A 81 -4.32 9.35 14.58
N PRO A 82 -4.92 10.52 14.26
CA PRO A 82 -5.66 11.31 15.25
C PRO A 82 -6.92 10.59 15.77
N SER A 83 -7.50 9.70 14.96
CA SER A 83 -8.65 8.88 15.30
C SER A 83 -8.46 7.47 14.73
N LYS A 84 -9.39 6.55 15.04
CA LYS A 84 -9.39 5.23 14.42
C LYS A 84 -9.81 5.39 12.96
N THR A 85 -8.91 5.03 12.06
CA THR A 85 -9.01 5.31 10.63
C THR A 85 -9.01 4.00 9.86
N GLN A 86 -9.86 3.94 8.84
CA GLN A 86 -9.84 2.91 7.82
C GLN A 86 -9.02 3.40 6.63
N ILE A 87 -8.04 2.60 6.24
CA ILE A 87 -7.19 2.84 5.08
C ILE A 87 -7.50 1.73 4.08
N ASN A 88 -7.98 2.12 2.90
CA ASN A 88 -8.18 1.20 1.79
C ASN A 88 -7.09 1.42 0.75
N LEU A 89 -6.41 0.33 0.39
CA LEU A 89 -5.42 0.29 -0.68
C LEU A 89 -6.09 -0.23 -1.94
N VAL A 90 -6.08 0.58 -3.00
CA VAL A 90 -6.59 0.19 -4.31
C VAL A 90 -5.44 0.30 -5.30
N CYS A 91 -4.95 -0.83 -5.77
CA CYS A 91 -3.92 -0.88 -6.78
C CYS A 91 -4.54 -0.88 -8.19
N GLU A 92 -4.17 0.10 -8.99
CA GLU A 92 -4.57 0.26 -10.38
C GLU A 92 -3.40 -0.22 -11.26
N PRO A 93 -3.45 -1.45 -11.81
CA PRO A 93 -2.35 -1.97 -12.60
C PRO A 93 -2.19 -1.16 -13.89
N SER A 94 -0.96 -1.05 -14.39
CA SER A 94 -0.73 -0.51 -15.73
C SER A 94 -1.45 -1.36 -16.77
N PHE A 95 -2.29 -0.72 -17.59
CA PHE A 95 -2.71 -1.30 -18.85
C PHE A 95 -1.57 -1.04 -19.83
N LEU A 96 -0.77 -2.09 -20.10
CA LEU A 96 0.07 -2.13 -21.30
C LEU A 96 -0.90 -2.27 -22.49
N ALA A 97 -1.66 -1.22 -22.77
CA ALA A 97 -2.54 -1.17 -23.91
C ALA A 97 -1.67 -0.87 -25.13
N ASP A 98 -1.87 -1.70 -26.15
CA ASP A 98 -1.09 -1.75 -27.37
C ASP A 98 -0.79 -0.37 -27.97
N ASP A 99 0.49 -0.20 -28.28
CA ASP A 99 1.01 0.53 -29.45
C ASP A 99 1.29 2.04 -29.40
N ASP A 100 1.02 2.82 -28.34
CA ASP A 100 1.59 4.19 -28.33
C ASP A 100 1.77 4.90 -26.96
N SER A 101 3.02 4.92 -26.50
CA SER A 101 3.70 6.09 -25.93
C SER A 101 3.51 6.55 -24.46
N THR A 102 2.76 5.87 -23.58
CA THR A 102 2.85 6.20 -22.15
C THR A 102 3.45 5.04 -21.35
N ASN A 103 4.63 5.30 -20.76
CA ASN A 103 5.28 4.46 -19.75
C ASN A 103 4.45 4.49 -18.43
N ASP A 104 3.15 4.23 -18.51
CA ASP A 104 2.28 4.20 -17.35
C ASP A 104 2.56 2.91 -16.58
N LEU A 105 3.15 3.05 -15.39
CA LEU A 105 3.42 1.95 -14.47
C LEU A 105 2.22 1.66 -13.55
N GLY A 106 1.07 2.27 -13.83
CA GLY A 106 -0.11 2.22 -12.98
C GLY A 106 0.08 3.04 -11.70
N ALA A 107 -0.92 3.00 -10.83
CA ALA A 107 -0.95 3.78 -9.61
C ALA A 107 -1.41 2.95 -8.42
N ILE A 108 -1.11 3.43 -7.22
CA ILE A 108 -1.79 3.00 -6.00
C ILE A 108 -2.59 4.16 -5.46
N SER A 109 -3.88 3.91 -5.22
CA SER A 109 -4.84 4.81 -4.62
C SER A 109 -4.93 4.50 -3.13
N LEU A 110 -4.59 5.47 -2.29
CA LEU A 110 -4.82 5.44 -0.84
C LEU A 110 -6.14 6.14 -0.56
N ILE A 111 -7.13 5.41 -0.02
CA ILE A 111 -8.42 5.98 0.36
C ILE A 111 -8.51 5.92 1.88
N ILE A 112 -8.62 7.09 2.52
CA ILE A 112 -8.62 7.22 3.98
C ILE A 112 -10.00 7.70 4.44
N SER A 113 -10.62 6.93 5.33
CA SER A 113 -11.90 7.26 5.96
C SER A 113 -11.85 7.09 7.48
N SER A 114 -12.54 7.94 8.23
CA SER A 114 -12.63 7.78 9.69
C SER A 114 -13.70 6.73 10.04
N GLU A 115 -13.49 5.92 11.08
CA GLU A 115 -14.44 4.85 11.43
C GLU A 115 -15.84 5.41 11.79
N ASP A 116 -15.90 6.61 12.35
CA ASP A 116 -17.14 7.31 12.69
C ASP A 116 -18.02 7.65 11.46
N GLU A 117 -17.50 7.51 10.23
CA GLU A 117 -18.22 7.74 8.98
C GLU A 117 -19.01 6.54 8.46
N LEU A 118 -18.85 5.33 9.06
CA LEU A 118 -19.53 4.11 8.63
C LEU A 118 -21.07 4.20 8.69
N LEU A 119 -21.62 5.08 9.52
CA LEU A 119 -23.07 5.31 9.60
C LEU A 119 -23.63 6.13 8.42
N ASN A 120 -22.78 6.73 7.59
CA ASN A 120 -23.16 7.59 6.46
C ASN A 120 -22.83 6.98 5.09
N SER A 121 -22.81 5.64 4.96
CA SER A 121 -22.61 4.91 3.69
C SER A 121 -23.60 5.28 2.54
N ILE A 122 -24.49 6.24 2.78
CA ILE A 122 -25.44 6.84 1.83
C ILE A 122 -24.80 8.03 1.08
N VAL A 123 -23.74 8.65 1.61
CA VAL A 123 -22.99 9.68 0.87
C VAL A 123 -21.99 8.95 -0.04
N LYS A 124 -22.47 8.67 -1.25
CA LYS A 124 -21.72 8.20 -2.42
C LYS A 124 -20.25 8.61 -2.35
N GLU A 125 -19.35 7.62 -2.39
CA GLU A 125 -18.00 7.61 -2.98
C GLU A 125 -17.49 8.98 -3.44
N ALA A 126 -17.43 9.95 -2.54
CA ALA A 126 -16.85 11.23 -2.87
C ALA A 126 -15.35 10.97 -2.88
N GLU A 127 -14.70 11.31 -3.99
CA GLU A 127 -13.25 11.25 -4.27
C GLU A 127 -12.36 11.88 -3.17
N ALA A 128 -12.96 12.44 -2.12
CA ALA A 128 -12.28 13.04 -1.02
C ALA A 128 -11.53 11.99 -0.18
N GLY A 129 -10.28 12.30 0.13
CA GLY A 129 -9.38 11.38 0.83
C GLY A 129 -8.75 10.31 -0.08
N GLN A 130 -9.05 10.31 -1.39
CA GLN A 130 -8.29 9.51 -2.35
C GLN A 130 -7.02 10.26 -2.75
N HIS A 131 -5.87 9.61 -2.55
CA HIS A 131 -4.59 10.07 -3.03
C HIS A 131 -3.98 9.03 -3.97
N LYS A 132 -3.67 9.41 -5.20
CA LYS A 132 -3.06 8.53 -6.21
C LYS A 132 -1.54 8.73 -6.24
N SER A 133 -0.79 7.64 -6.17
CA SER A 133 0.66 7.64 -6.25
C SER A 133 1.16 6.69 -7.35
N TYR A 134 1.90 7.23 -8.32
CA TYR A 134 2.33 6.49 -9.52
C TYR A 134 3.66 5.75 -9.34
N ASN A 135 4.58 6.31 -8.55
CA ASN A 135 5.94 5.77 -8.37
C ASN A 135 6.16 5.22 -6.96
N LYS A 136 5.11 4.67 -6.35
CA LYS A 136 5.17 4.03 -5.04
C LYS A 136 4.60 2.64 -5.11
N TYR A 137 5.29 1.71 -4.46
CA TYR A 137 4.98 0.28 -4.44
C TYR A 137 4.63 -0.11 -3.01
N ILE A 138 3.37 0.11 -2.65
CA ILE A 138 2.88 -0.06 -1.28
C ILE A 138 2.18 -1.41 -1.15
N PHE A 139 2.72 -2.25 -0.28
CA PHE A 139 2.25 -3.58 0.04
C PHE A 139 1.55 -3.54 1.41
N GLY A 140 0.27 -3.93 1.42
CA GLY A 140 -0.54 -4.01 2.62
C GLY A 140 -1.85 -4.72 2.32
N ASN A 141 -2.69 -4.88 3.34
CA ASN A 141 -4.05 -5.37 3.10
C ASN A 141 -4.88 -4.26 2.42
N SER A 142 -5.79 -4.66 1.52
CA SER A 142 -6.68 -3.79 0.76
C SER A 142 -7.59 -2.96 1.65
N SER A 143 -7.84 -3.42 2.87
CA SER A 143 -8.52 -2.65 3.90
C SER A 143 -7.86 -2.92 5.25
N MET A 144 -7.53 -1.86 5.96
CA MET A 144 -6.96 -1.90 7.30
C MET A 144 -7.65 -0.86 8.16
N VAL A 145 -7.86 -1.18 9.44
CA VAL A 145 -8.43 -0.25 10.41
C VAL A 145 -7.48 -0.19 11.60
N GLY A 146 -7.18 1.01 12.07
CA GLY A 146 -6.30 1.20 13.21
C GLY A 146 -6.12 2.66 13.59
N LYS A 147 -5.58 2.88 14.80
CA LYS A 147 -5.07 4.18 15.23
C LYS A 147 -3.57 4.31 14.99
N GLU A 148 -2.87 3.19 14.91
CA GLU A 148 -1.43 3.13 14.66
C GLU A 148 -1.19 2.42 13.34
N LEU A 149 -0.30 2.99 12.52
CA LEU A 149 0.09 2.47 11.24
C LEU A 149 1.62 2.28 11.23
N ALA A 150 2.07 1.03 11.18
CA ALA A 150 3.46 0.70 10.98
C ALA A 150 3.81 0.77 9.49
N ILE A 151 4.92 1.43 9.16
CA ILE A 151 5.38 1.67 7.78
C ILE A 151 6.85 1.31 7.66
N MET A 152 7.16 0.24 6.94
CA MET A 152 8.53 -0.16 6.62
C MET A 152 8.82 0.12 5.15
N SER A 153 10.05 0.44 4.78
CA SER A 153 10.47 0.55 3.38
C SER A 153 11.86 -0.04 3.18
N ARG A 154 12.02 -0.83 2.11
CA ARG A 154 13.28 -1.50 1.76
C ARG A 154 13.60 -1.35 0.27
N PRO A 155 14.87 -1.12 -0.10
CA PRO A 155 15.26 -1.09 -1.50
C PRO A 155 15.13 -2.48 -2.13
N LEU A 156 14.61 -2.54 -3.36
CA LEU A 156 14.55 -3.74 -4.18
C LEU A 156 15.60 -3.69 -5.28
N GLU A 157 16.45 -4.72 -5.34
CA GLU A 157 17.52 -4.83 -6.32
C GLU A 157 17.36 -6.09 -7.19
N LEU A 158 17.22 -5.92 -8.51
CA LEU A 158 16.99 -7.00 -9.46
C LEU A 158 17.61 -6.71 -10.83
N PRO A 159 18.92 -6.88 -11.06
CA PRO A 159 20.07 -7.00 -10.16
C PRO A 159 20.67 -5.64 -9.76
N PHE A 160 20.12 -4.56 -10.30
CA PHE A 160 20.35 -3.17 -9.91
C PHE A 160 19.11 -2.67 -9.17
N ARG A 161 19.21 -1.54 -8.46
CA ARG A 161 18.07 -0.96 -7.75
C ARG A 161 16.93 -0.63 -8.71
N VAL A 162 15.75 -1.18 -8.42
CA VAL A 162 14.51 -0.97 -9.17
C VAL A 162 13.69 0.15 -8.54
N ASP A 163 13.33 0.00 -7.27
CA ASP A 163 12.67 1.00 -6.45
C ASP A 163 12.72 0.59 -4.97
N ASP A 164 12.09 1.37 -4.11
CA ASP A 164 11.81 1.01 -2.73
C ASP A 164 10.42 0.38 -2.61
N VAL A 165 10.38 -0.75 -1.91
CA VAL A 165 9.17 -1.48 -1.57
C VAL A 165 8.72 -0.99 -0.20
N ILE A 166 7.47 -0.55 -0.10
CA ILE A 166 6.91 0.00 1.14
C ILE A 166 5.89 -0.99 1.67
N TYR A 167 5.94 -1.29 2.96
CA TYR A 167 5.02 -2.18 3.65
C TYR A 167 4.24 -1.36 4.67
N ILE A 168 2.91 -1.50 4.67
CA ILE A 168 2.08 -0.86 5.67
C ILE A 168 1.18 -1.86 6.36
N THR A 169 1.04 -1.74 7.68
CA THR A 169 0.18 -2.64 8.45
C THR A 169 -0.29 -2.02 9.76
N THR A 170 -1.49 -2.39 10.18
CA THR A 170 -2.04 -2.09 11.52
C THR A 170 -2.07 -3.34 12.41
N LYS A 171 -1.60 -4.48 11.90
CA LYS A 171 -1.64 -5.79 12.55
C LYS A 171 -0.31 -6.07 13.25
N LYS A 172 -0.40 -6.86 14.32
CA LYS A 172 0.76 -7.43 15.02
C LYS A 172 1.07 -8.81 14.46
N TYR A 173 2.35 -9.10 14.30
CA TYR A 173 2.87 -10.35 13.76
C TYR A 173 3.75 -11.03 14.79
N CYS A 174 3.64 -12.35 14.85
CA CYS A 174 4.52 -13.20 15.64
C CYS A 174 5.25 -14.16 14.69
N PHE A 175 6.55 -13.97 14.54
CA PHE A 175 7.39 -14.76 13.65
C PHE A 175 7.88 -15.99 14.43
N GLU A 176 7.43 -17.18 14.04
CA GLU A 176 7.77 -18.46 14.65
C GLU A 176 8.91 -19.14 13.85
N ASN A 177 9.89 -19.73 14.54
CA ASN A 177 11.05 -20.40 13.93
C ASN A 177 11.87 -19.51 13.00
N THR A 178 11.98 -18.23 13.33
CA THR A 178 12.67 -17.27 12.46
C THR A 178 14.15 -17.62 12.31
N PRO A 179 14.64 -17.82 11.07
CA PRO A 179 16.05 -18.05 10.79
C PRO A 179 16.90 -16.85 11.19
N ASP A 180 18.17 -17.09 11.48
CA ASP A 180 19.09 -16.02 11.89
C ASP A 180 19.30 -14.98 10.80
N VAL A 181 19.26 -15.35 9.51
CA VAL A 181 19.32 -14.39 8.40
C VAL A 181 18.19 -13.37 8.49
N ILE A 182 16.97 -13.83 8.78
CA ILE A 182 15.79 -12.94 8.92
C ILE A 182 15.86 -12.16 10.24
N LYS A 183 16.27 -12.80 11.34
CA LYS A 183 16.47 -12.11 12.62
C LYS A 183 17.50 -11.00 12.47
N GLN A 184 18.64 -11.25 11.83
CA GLN A 184 19.71 -10.28 11.60
C GLN A 184 19.27 -9.21 10.62
N ASP A 185 18.63 -9.57 9.51
CA ASP A 185 18.11 -8.61 8.56
C ASP A 185 17.11 -7.64 9.21
N ILE A 186 16.35 -8.11 10.19
CA ILE A 186 15.45 -7.28 10.99
C ILE A 186 16.17 -6.56 12.15
N SER A 187 17.18 -7.20 12.78
CA SER A 187 17.81 -6.72 14.02
C SER A 187 19.06 -5.87 13.82
N LEU A 188 19.82 -6.06 12.74
CA LEU A 188 21.03 -5.29 12.44
C LEU A 188 20.71 -3.82 12.19
N GLU A 189 19.45 -3.51 11.88
CA GLU A 189 18.94 -2.15 11.71
C GLU A 189 18.55 -1.47 13.04
N ILE A 190 18.61 -2.20 14.17
CA ILE A 190 18.10 -1.76 15.49
C ILE A 190 19.16 -1.00 16.30
N ASN A 191 20.45 -1.16 16.00
CA ASN A 191 21.51 -0.77 16.93
C ASN A 191 21.72 0.75 17.12
N GLU A 192 20.97 1.64 16.45
CA GLU A 192 21.11 3.09 16.66
C GLU A 192 19.80 3.87 16.94
N GLN A 193 18.60 3.37 16.61
CA GLN A 193 17.35 4.10 16.87
C GLN A 193 16.20 3.12 17.19
N ARG A 194 15.42 3.42 18.24
CA ARG A 194 14.21 2.66 18.60
C ARG A 194 13.27 2.62 17.39
N ASN A 195 13.11 1.45 16.81
CA ASN A 195 12.32 1.24 15.61
C ASN A 195 10.92 0.69 15.99
N PRO A 196 9.85 1.48 15.81
CA PRO A 196 8.52 1.17 16.34
C PRO A 196 7.78 0.06 15.56
N ILE A 197 8.26 -0.37 14.40
CA ILE A 197 7.68 -1.53 13.69
C ILE A 197 7.95 -2.83 14.42
N PHE A 198 9.03 -2.90 15.21
CA PHE A 198 9.32 -4.08 16.01
C PHE A 198 8.38 -4.25 17.20
N ASP A 199 7.66 -3.21 17.60
CA ASP A 199 6.56 -3.40 18.55
C ASP A 199 5.42 -4.25 17.93
N ASN A 200 5.33 -4.25 16.60
CA ASN A 200 4.37 -5.06 15.84
C ASN A 200 4.96 -6.38 15.32
N ILE A 201 6.26 -6.67 15.49
CA ILE A 201 6.88 -7.93 15.08
C ILE A 201 7.59 -8.56 16.27
N LYS A 202 7.04 -9.66 16.79
CA LYS A 202 7.66 -10.45 17.85
C LYS A 202 8.30 -11.70 17.28
N PHE A 203 9.47 -12.06 17.78
CA PHE A 203 10.11 -13.33 17.46
C PHE A 203 9.78 -14.37 18.53
N TYR A 204 9.31 -15.54 18.10
CA TYR A 204 9.06 -16.70 18.94
C TYR A 204 9.95 -17.86 18.52
N ASP A 205 10.64 -18.42 19.51
CA ASP A 205 11.47 -19.60 19.36
C ASP A 205 10.77 -20.78 20.01
N ILE A 206 10.55 -21.88 19.27
CA ILE A 206 9.82 -23.05 19.78
C ILE A 206 10.56 -23.67 20.96
N ASP A 207 11.88 -23.51 21.03
CA ASP A 207 12.71 -24.04 22.10
C ASP A 207 12.57 -23.23 23.42
N LYS A 208 11.86 -22.09 23.40
CA LYS A 208 11.65 -21.21 24.55
C LYS A 208 10.15 -21.08 24.87
N PRO A 209 9.59 -21.92 25.75
CA PRO A 209 8.14 -22.02 25.97
C PRO A 209 7.51 -20.80 26.69
N GLU A 210 8.32 -19.84 27.14
CA GLU A 210 7.88 -18.70 27.96
C GLU A 210 7.17 -17.59 27.15
N THR A 211 7.39 -17.49 25.83
CA THR A 211 6.92 -16.37 25.01
C THR A 211 5.87 -16.75 23.96
N LYS A 212 4.72 -17.27 24.37
CA LYS A 212 3.69 -17.67 23.39
C LYS A 212 3.16 -16.48 22.56
N CYS A 213 3.06 -16.67 21.25
CA CYS A 213 2.33 -15.75 20.37
C CYS A 213 0.88 -15.58 20.85
N SER A 214 0.44 -14.33 20.94
CA SER A 214 -0.92 -14.02 21.37
C SER A 214 -1.94 -14.47 20.32
N THR A 215 -3.21 -14.61 20.73
CA THR A 215 -4.30 -15.07 19.85
C THR A 215 -4.74 -14.02 18.84
N ASP A 216 -4.45 -12.75 19.08
CA ASP A 216 -4.74 -11.60 18.22
C ASP A 216 -3.61 -11.30 17.22
N GLU A 217 -2.46 -11.96 17.34
CA GLU A 217 -1.30 -11.78 16.47
C GLU A 217 -1.34 -12.72 15.27
N ILE A 218 -0.94 -12.22 14.09
CA ILE A 218 -0.78 -13.05 12.90
C ILE A 218 0.53 -13.83 12.99
N ARG A 219 0.43 -15.15 13.01
CA ARG A 219 1.62 -16.01 13.07
C ARG A 219 2.24 -16.17 11.70
N VAL A 220 3.54 -15.92 11.62
CA VAL A 220 4.36 -16.12 10.42
C VAL A 220 5.35 -17.23 10.72
N CYS A 221 5.12 -18.41 10.17
CA CYS A 221 5.97 -19.57 10.34
C CYS A 221 7.03 -19.64 9.24
N PHE A 222 8.28 -19.83 9.63
CA PHE A 222 9.38 -20.14 8.73
C PHE A 222 9.69 -21.65 8.81
N GLY A 223 9.53 -22.37 7.71
CA GLY A 223 9.76 -23.83 7.68
C GLY A 223 8.56 -24.65 8.16
N SER A 224 8.77 -25.65 9.01
CA SER A 224 7.70 -26.54 9.49
C SER A 224 7.13 -26.07 10.84
N CYS A 225 5.87 -25.65 10.86
CA CYS A 225 5.13 -25.38 12.11
C CYS A 225 3.77 -26.08 12.12
N SER A 226 3.22 -26.32 13.32
CA SER A 226 1.85 -26.78 13.50
C SER A 226 0.88 -25.60 13.33
N MET A 227 0.31 -25.43 12.14
CA MET A 227 -0.42 -24.21 11.81
C MET A 227 -1.95 -24.33 11.97
N LYS A 228 -2.59 -23.25 12.46
CA LYS A 228 -4.05 -23.05 12.46
C LYS A 228 -4.46 -22.09 11.34
N SER A 229 -5.66 -22.25 10.78
CA SER A 229 -6.19 -21.40 9.70
C SER A 229 -5.95 -19.90 9.94
N GLY A 230 -5.50 -19.17 8.90
CA GLY A 230 -5.17 -17.74 8.97
C GLY A 230 -3.70 -17.42 9.25
N ASN A 231 -2.89 -18.43 9.58
CA ASN A 231 -1.45 -18.26 9.75
C ASN A 231 -0.73 -18.20 8.39
N ILE A 232 0.42 -17.52 8.36
CA ILE A 232 1.26 -17.34 7.16
C ILE A 232 2.42 -18.32 7.22
N LEU A 233 2.65 -19.06 6.13
CA LEU A 233 3.76 -20.00 5.98
C LEU A 233 4.74 -19.49 4.94
N VAL A 234 6.00 -19.34 5.34
CA VAL A 234 7.11 -18.96 4.47
C VAL A 234 7.93 -20.22 4.17
N LYS A 235 7.91 -20.62 2.89
CA LYS A 235 8.73 -21.72 2.38
C LYS A 235 9.90 -21.16 1.59
N ASP A 236 11.09 -21.56 1.99
CA ASP A 236 12.32 -21.22 1.30
C ASP A 236 12.72 -22.30 0.30
N ASN A 237 13.16 -21.87 -0.87
CA ASN A 237 13.71 -22.71 -1.93
C ASN A 237 15.21 -22.43 -2.16
N SER A 238 15.86 -21.65 -1.29
CA SER A 238 17.24 -21.16 -1.43
C SER A 238 18.22 -21.62 -0.34
N ASN A 239 17.99 -22.81 0.23
CA ASN A 239 18.89 -23.44 1.23
C ASN A 239 19.14 -22.62 2.51
N GLY A 240 18.17 -21.82 2.94
CA GLY A 240 18.16 -21.04 4.18
C GLY A 240 18.37 -19.54 4.01
N ASN A 241 18.65 -19.06 2.79
CA ASN A 241 18.93 -17.63 2.54
C ASN A 241 17.66 -16.80 2.30
N TYR A 242 16.53 -17.44 2.00
CA TYR A 242 15.28 -16.77 1.63
C TYR A 242 15.43 -15.82 0.43
N ASP A 243 16.31 -16.19 -0.51
CA ASP A 243 16.48 -15.50 -1.78
C ASP A 243 15.35 -15.81 -2.76
N ILE A 244 14.75 -17.00 -2.66
CA ILE A 244 13.61 -17.40 -3.46
C ILE A 244 12.70 -18.34 -2.67
N GLY A 245 11.40 -18.18 -2.83
CA GLY A 245 10.46 -19.03 -2.12
C GLY A 245 9.01 -18.68 -2.39
N THR A 246 8.15 -19.14 -1.49
CA THR A 246 6.71 -18.89 -1.55
C THR A 246 6.15 -18.58 -0.18
N VAL A 247 5.22 -17.63 -0.12
CA VAL A 247 4.43 -17.32 1.08
C VAL A 247 3.00 -17.79 0.85
N THR A 248 2.49 -18.66 1.71
CA THR A 248 1.11 -19.18 1.63
C THR A 248 0.33 -18.82 2.89
N ILE A 249 -0.91 -18.35 2.73
CA ILE A 249 -1.82 -18.12 3.86
C ILE A 249 -2.64 -19.40 4.07
N GLN A 250 -2.60 -19.95 5.29
CA GLN A 250 -3.28 -21.21 5.58
C GLN A 250 -4.80 -21.05 5.54
N GLY A 251 -5.46 -21.95 4.83
CA GLY A 251 -6.90 -21.90 4.54
C GLY A 251 -7.21 -21.42 3.13
N GLN A 252 -6.21 -20.88 2.42
CA GLN A 252 -6.26 -20.73 0.96
C GLN A 252 -5.79 -22.01 0.27
N SER A 253 -6.17 -22.19 -1.00
CA SER A 253 -5.79 -23.36 -1.79
C SER A 253 -4.27 -23.44 -1.92
N GLN A 254 -3.67 -24.63 -1.81
CA GLN A 254 -2.20 -24.82 -1.83
C GLN A 254 -1.53 -24.23 -3.08
N ASN A 255 -2.27 -24.05 -4.17
CA ASN A 255 -1.77 -23.47 -5.42
C ASN A 255 -1.71 -21.93 -5.42
N GLN A 256 -2.09 -21.26 -4.33
CA GLN A 256 -2.22 -19.80 -4.25
C GLN A 256 -1.05 -19.10 -3.54
N GLY A 257 0.08 -19.78 -3.33
CA GLY A 257 1.26 -19.16 -2.72
C GLY A 257 1.77 -17.96 -3.52
N LYS A 258 2.09 -16.87 -2.82
CA LYS A 258 2.74 -15.67 -3.33
C LYS A 258 4.24 -15.95 -3.51
N PRO A 259 4.73 -16.09 -4.75
CA PRO A 259 6.14 -16.36 -5.00
C PRO A 259 6.94 -15.09 -4.78
N PHE A 260 8.14 -15.19 -4.21
CA PHE A 260 9.03 -14.05 -4.01
C PHE A 260 10.44 -14.36 -4.51
N VAL A 261 11.15 -13.29 -4.87
CA VAL A 261 12.60 -13.27 -5.07
C VAL A 261 13.17 -12.12 -4.24
N THR A 262 14.19 -12.38 -3.43
CA THR A 262 14.77 -11.50 -2.41
C THR A 262 13.88 -11.25 -1.18
N LEU A 263 14.51 -10.88 -0.07
CA LEU A 263 13.83 -10.54 1.20
C LEU A 263 12.79 -9.42 1.06
N PRO A 264 13.03 -8.32 0.32
CA PRO A 264 12.01 -7.29 0.13
C PRO A 264 10.68 -7.82 -0.43
N LEU A 265 10.70 -8.74 -1.40
CA LEU A 265 9.46 -9.32 -1.92
C LEU A 265 8.87 -10.39 -1.00
N MET A 266 9.69 -11.05 -0.18
CA MET A 266 9.19 -11.94 0.87
C MET A 266 8.34 -11.16 1.89
N TYR A 267 8.83 -10.03 2.38
CA TYR A 267 8.08 -9.15 3.28
C TYR A 267 6.81 -8.60 2.62
N ALA A 268 6.90 -8.23 1.35
CA ALA A 268 5.73 -7.79 0.57
C ALA A 268 4.66 -8.87 0.57
N ALA A 269 5.06 -10.12 0.32
CA ALA A 269 4.16 -11.26 0.33
C ALA A 269 3.59 -11.57 1.72
N ILE A 270 4.32 -11.31 2.81
CA ILE A 270 3.82 -11.49 4.19
C ILE A 270 2.79 -10.41 4.55
N PHE A 271 3.07 -9.14 4.24
CA PHE A 271 2.29 -8.00 4.76
C PHE A 271 1.11 -7.58 3.89
N SER A 272 1.02 -8.03 2.63
CA SER A 272 -0.09 -7.71 1.75
C SER A 272 -1.06 -8.86 1.54
N ASP A 273 -2.28 -8.53 1.12
CA ASP A 273 -3.17 -9.53 0.53
C ASP A 273 -2.75 -9.86 -0.91
N ASP A 274 -3.43 -10.85 -1.51
CA ASP A 274 -3.08 -11.34 -2.85
C ASP A 274 -3.29 -10.25 -3.92
N MET A 275 -4.37 -9.47 -3.81
CA MET A 275 -4.68 -8.43 -4.80
C MET A 275 -3.58 -7.37 -4.85
N ASN A 276 -3.23 -6.79 -3.71
CA ASN A 276 -2.18 -5.78 -3.63
C ASN A 276 -0.80 -6.36 -3.89
N TYR A 277 -0.55 -7.61 -3.50
CA TYR A 277 0.71 -8.29 -3.79
C TYR A 277 0.96 -8.36 -5.29
N TYR A 278 0.08 -9.03 -6.01
CA TYR A 278 0.28 -9.30 -7.43
C TYR A 278 0.18 -8.04 -8.27
N CYS A 279 -0.69 -7.09 -7.91
CA CYS A 279 -0.77 -5.82 -8.61
C CYS A 279 0.51 -5.00 -8.47
N ASN A 280 1.06 -4.82 -7.26
CA ASN A 280 2.33 -4.09 -7.12
C ASN A 280 3.52 -4.87 -7.70
N LEU A 281 3.53 -6.20 -7.60
CA LEU A 281 4.54 -7.04 -8.26
C LEU A 281 4.54 -6.83 -9.78
N LYS A 282 3.35 -6.81 -10.41
CA LYS A 282 3.21 -6.49 -11.84
C LYS A 282 3.85 -5.15 -12.18
N ARG A 283 3.49 -4.11 -11.42
CA ARG A 283 4.02 -2.74 -11.63
C ARG A 283 5.55 -2.69 -11.45
N LEU A 284 6.10 -3.39 -10.46
CA LEU A 284 7.55 -3.51 -10.22
C LEU A 284 8.26 -4.21 -11.38
N MET A 285 7.67 -5.28 -11.92
CA MET A 285 8.25 -6.02 -13.03
C MET A 285 8.20 -5.21 -14.34
N SER A 286 7.12 -4.47 -14.59
CA SER A 286 7.07 -3.49 -15.69
C SER A 286 8.21 -2.46 -15.57
N LYS A 287 8.43 -1.91 -14.37
CA LYS A 287 9.54 -0.98 -14.13
C LYS A 287 10.90 -1.64 -14.36
N THR A 288 11.07 -2.88 -13.89
CA THR A 288 12.30 -3.66 -14.07
C THR A 288 12.61 -3.86 -15.55
N ALA A 289 11.61 -4.17 -16.38
CA ALA A 289 11.77 -4.30 -17.83
C ALA A 289 12.22 -2.99 -18.50
N ILE A 290 11.61 -1.85 -18.11
CA ILE A 290 12.00 -0.52 -18.62
C ILE A 290 13.44 -0.19 -18.23
N LEU A 291 13.82 -0.44 -16.96
CA LEU A 291 15.20 -0.21 -16.51
C LEU A 291 16.19 -1.10 -17.25
N ALA A 292 15.88 -2.39 -17.44
CA ALA A 292 16.70 -3.31 -18.20
C ALA A 292 16.90 -2.82 -19.65
N ASP A 293 15.85 -2.32 -20.31
CA ASP A 293 15.93 -1.72 -21.65
C ASP A 293 16.86 -0.50 -21.71
N ILE A 294 16.80 0.38 -20.70
CA ILE A 294 17.73 1.51 -20.57
C ILE A 294 19.17 1.02 -20.44
N TYR A 295 19.42 -0.02 -19.61
CA TYR A 295 20.75 -0.59 -19.47
C TYR A 295 21.23 -1.29 -20.74
N VAL A 296 20.35 -1.94 -21.52
CA VAL A 296 20.68 -2.49 -22.85
C VAL A 296 21.16 -1.37 -23.77
N LYS A 297 20.41 -0.27 -23.89
CA LYS A 297 20.80 0.88 -24.71
C LYS A 297 22.14 1.48 -24.28
N LYS A 298 22.37 1.59 -22.95
CA LYS A 298 23.66 2.02 -22.41
C LYS A 298 24.78 1.05 -22.78
N SER A 299 24.51 -0.25 -22.74
CA SER A 299 25.45 -1.31 -23.12
C SER A 299 25.83 -1.24 -24.61
N ASP A 300 24.87 -0.89 -25.48
CA ASP A 300 25.12 -0.71 -26.92
C ASP A 300 26.08 0.47 -27.16
N ILE A 301 25.89 1.59 -26.47
CA ILE A 301 26.80 2.75 -26.55
C ILE A 301 28.22 2.39 -26.10
N LEU A 302 28.34 1.63 -25.01
CA LEU A 302 29.63 1.21 -24.47
C LEU A 302 30.34 0.19 -25.34
N SER A 303 29.60 -0.68 -26.04
CA SER A 303 30.20 -1.66 -26.97
C SER A 303 30.88 -1.00 -28.19
N GLY A 304 30.47 0.23 -28.54
CA GLY A 304 31.14 1.04 -29.56
C GLY A 304 32.50 1.60 -29.12
N GLN A 305 32.82 1.57 -27.82
CA GLN A 305 34.13 1.97 -27.30
C GLN A 305 35.06 0.75 -27.25
N ARG A 306 36.26 0.88 -27.82
CA ARG A 306 37.21 -0.23 -27.98
C ARG A 306 37.57 -0.82 -26.60
N SER A 307 37.54 -2.16 -26.50
CA SER A 307 38.04 -2.99 -25.38
C SER A 307 37.10 -3.31 -24.20
N CYS A 308 35.78 -3.12 -24.31
CA CYS A 308 34.84 -3.58 -23.26
C CYS A 308 34.10 -4.88 -23.66
N ALA A 309 34.17 -5.91 -22.80
CA ALA A 309 33.42 -7.17 -22.98
C ALA A 309 31.95 -7.03 -22.54
N VAL A 310 31.17 -6.20 -23.24
CA VAL A 310 29.79 -5.83 -22.85
C VAL A 310 28.72 -6.80 -23.38
N GLN A 311 29.07 -7.64 -24.37
CA GLN A 311 28.10 -8.48 -25.08
C GLN A 311 27.36 -9.48 -24.17
N SER A 312 28.04 -10.07 -23.18
CA SER A 312 27.42 -10.98 -22.21
C SER A 312 26.42 -10.27 -21.30
N VAL A 313 26.77 -9.07 -20.82
CA VAL A 313 25.88 -8.22 -20.02
C VAL A 313 24.63 -7.87 -20.81
N ARG A 314 24.79 -7.48 -22.08
CA ARG A 314 23.68 -7.16 -22.99
C ARG A 314 22.70 -8.34 -23.13
N THR A 315 23.22 -9.54 -23.41
CA THR A 315 22.39 -10.75 -23.55
C THR A 315 21.60 -11.03 -22.27
N ASN A 316 22.26 -10.96 -21.10
CA ASN A 316 21.59 -11.21 -19.83
C ASN A 316 20.53 -10.14 -19.50
N LEU A 317 20.78 -8.87 -19.85
CA LEU A 317 19.79 -7.80 -19.69
C LEU A 317 18.57 -7.96 -20.60
N LEU A 318 18.75 -8.45 -21.83
CA LEU A 318 17.63 -8.78 -22.72
C LEU A 318 16.79 -9.94 -22.18
N THR A 319 17.43 -10.98 -21.63
CA THR A 319 16.74 -12.08 -20.95
C THR A 319 15.97 -11.57 -19.72
N LEU A 320 16.59 -10.71 -18.90
CA LEU A 320 15.95 -10.10 -17.74
C LEU A 320 14.72 -9.30 -18.13
N LYS A 321 14.84 -8.44 -19.17
CA LYS A 321 13.72 -7.67 -19.72
C LYS A 321 12.56 -8.58 -20.12
N SER A 322 12.83 -9.60 -20.95
CA SER A 322 11.80 -10.51 -21.45
C SER A 322 11.11 -11.29 -20.32
N GLN A 323 11.87 -11.75 -19.31
CA GLN A 323 11.28 -12.42 -18.16
C GLN A 323 10.44 -11.47 -17.30
N ALA A 324 10.91 -10.24 -17.05
CA ALA A 324 10.15 -9.24 -16.32
C ALA A 324 8.84 -8.87 -17.04
N GLU A 325 8.86 -8.70 -18.37
CA GLU A 325 7.66 -8.51 -19.20
C GLU A 325 6.70 -9.71 -19.13
N LYS A 326 7.24 -10.93 -19.13
CA LYS A 326 6.45 -12.15 -18.94
C LYS A 326 5.80 -12.19 -17.56
N ILE A 327 6.49 -11.80 -16.49
CA ILE A 327 5.91 -11.73 -15.15
C ILE A 327 4.85 -10.62 -15.12
N ALA A 328 5.11 -9.44 -15.66
CA ALA A 328 4.16 -8.33 -15.70
C ALA A 328 2.88 -8.66 -16.50
N SER A 329 2.99 -9.44 -17.58
CA SER A 329 1.83 -9.87 -18.38
C SER A 329 1.11 -11.09 -17.78
N ASN A 330 1.84 -12.09 -17.26
CA ASN A 330 1.26 -13.32 -16.68
C ASN A 330 0.79 -13.19 -15.23
N THR A 331 1.19 -12.12 -14.53
CA THR A 331 0.48 -11.63 -13.34
C THR A 331 -0.84 -10.97 -13.71
N GLY A 332 -1.37 -11.27 -14.91
CA GLY A 332 -2.77 -11.16 -15.33
C GLY A 332 -3.70 -11.86 -14.36
N VAL A 333 -3.74 -11.30 -13.17
CA VAL A 333 -4.86 -11.17 -12.30
C VAL A 333 -5.93 -10.50 -13.14
N ASP A 334 -6.64 -11.30 -13.94
CA ASP A 334 -8.02 -11.00 -14.28
C ASP A 334 -8.83 -11.17 -12.98
N CYS A 335 -8.54 -10.36 -11.95
CA CYS A 335 -9.46 -10.09 -10.86
C CYS A 335 -10.53 -9.14 -11.46
N SER A 336 -11.16 -9.52 -12.57
CA SER A 336 -12.32 -8.80 -13.06
C SER A 336 -13.36 -8.80 -11.95
N GLU A 337 -13.78 -7.59 -11.63
CA GLU A 337 -14.70 -7.32 -10.55
C GLU A 337 -16.06 -7.91 -10.93
N LYS A 338 -16.38 -9.10 -10.43
CA LYS A 338 -17.79 -9.40 -10.19
C LYS A 338 -18.22 -8.58 -8.98
N LEU A 339 -18.53 -7.29 -9.24
CA LEU A 339 -19.02 -6.23 -8.33
C LEU A 339 -20.10 -6.70 -7.31
N LYS A 340 -20.69 -7.88 -7.51
CA LYS A 340 -21.77 -8.40 -6.66
C LYS A 340 -21.37 -9.52 -5.70
N SER A 341 -20.19 -10.16 -5.83
CA SER A 341 -19.87 -11.34 -5.01
C SER A 341 -18.68 -11.22 -4.06
N LYS A 342 -17.86 -10.16 -4.10
CA LYS A 342 -16.64 -10.01 -3.25
C LYS A 342 -15.70 -11.25 -3.26
N VAL A 343 -15.83 -12.12 -4.26
CA VAL A 343 -14.97 -13.30 -4.45
C VAL A 343 -14.14 -13.05 -5.69
N TYR A 344 -12.85 -12.85 -5.49
CA TYR A 344 -11.87 -12.66 -6.56
C TYR A 344 -11.23 -14.00 -6.90
N ASN A 345 -11.41 -14.47 -8.13
CA ASN A 345 -10.78 -15.71 -8.62
C ASN A 345 -9.61 -15.35 -9.52
N CYS A 346 -8.46 -15.06 -8.92
CA CYS A 346 -7.31 -14.61 -9.66
C CYS A 346 -6.51 -15.87 -10.08
N LYS A 347 -6.61 -16.25 -11.36
CA LYS A 347 -5.91 -17.42 -11.91
C LYS A 347 -4.42 -17.09 -12.02
N LYS A 348 -3.60 -17.97 -11.43
CA LYS A 348 -2.15 -17.85 -11.48
C LYS A 348 -1.66 -18.37 -12.84
N GLY A 349 -0.98 -17.54 -13.62
CA GLY A 349 -0.16 -18.02 -14.73
C GLY A 349 1.06 -18.78 -14.18
N ASP A 350 1.52 -19.81 -14.88
CA ASP A 350 2.76 -20.51 -14.53
C ASP A 350 3.95 -19.55 -14.74
N ILE A 351 4.36 -18.90 -13.65
CA ILE A 351 5.52 -18.01 -13.63
C ILE A 351 6.70 -18.78 -13.04
N ASP A 352 7.72 -18.99 -13.86
CA ASP A 352 8.97 -19.63 -13.45
C ASP A 352 9.91 -18.59 -12.80
N PHE A 353 9.71 -18.37 -11.49
CA PHE A 353 10.57 -17.50 -10.69
C PHE A 353 12.00 -18.02 -10.53
N ASN A 354 12.23 -19.34 -10.66
CA ASN A 354 13.57 -19.91 -10.57
C ASN A 354 14.42 -19.46 -11.76
N SER A 355 13.86 -19.55 -12.98
CA SER A 355 14.53 -19.04 -14.18
C SER A 355 14.80 -17.54 -14.11
N PHE A 356 13.86 -16.75 -13.54
CA PHE A 356 14.06 -15.32 -13.33
C PHE A 356 15.20 -15.02 -12.35
N PHE A 357 15.24 -15.73 -11.21
CA PHE A 357 16.30 -15.59 -10.22
C PHE A 357 17.68 -15.95 -10.77
N GLN A 358 17.78 -17.04 -11.55
CA GLN A 358 19.04 -17.42 -12.20
C GLN A 358 19.54 -16.33 -13.16
N THR A 359 18.65 -15.66 -13.90
CA THR A 359 19.03 -14.52 -14.75
C THR A 359 19.55 -13.35 -13.93
N ILE A 360 18.92 -13.03 -12.80
CA ILE A 360 19.37 -11.97 -11.89
C ILE A 360 20.80 -12.25 -11.43
N GLU A 361 21.08 -13.47 -10.96
CA GLU A 361 22.41 -13.88 -10.52
C GLU A 361 23.44 -13.87 -11.66
N ALA A 362 23.04 -14.29 -12.87
CA ALA A 362 23.89 -14.24 -14.05
C ALA A 362 24.29 -12.80 -14.41
N VAL A 363 23.37 -11.83 -14.33
CA VAL A 363 23.70 -10.42 -14.55
C VAL A 363 24.61 -9.89 -13.43
N ARG A 364 24.31 -10.19 -12.16
CA ARG A 364 25.09 -9.74 -10.99
C ARG A 364 26.55 -10.21 -11.08
N THR A 365 26.75 -11.49 -11.37
CA THR A 365 28.08 -12.09 -11.53
C THR A 365 28.81 -11.50 -12.74
N THR A 366 28.16 -11.39 -13.90
CA THR A 366 28.80 -10.86 -15.11
C THR A 366 29.24 -9.40 -14.95
N ASN A 367 28.42 -8.56 -14.32
CA ASN A 367 28.73 -7.15 -14.10
C ASN A 367 29.97 -6.95 -13.22
N LYS A 368 30.20 -7.84 -12.23
CA LYS A 368 31.40 -7.80 -11.38
C LYS A 368 32.70 -8.01 -12.17
N TYR A 369 32.65 -8.70 -13.30
CA TYR A 369 33.83 -9.03 -14.12
C TYR A 369 33.96 -8.17 -15.39
N ALA A 370 32.96 -7.34 -15.72
CA ALA A 370 33.01 -6.42 -16.83
C ALA A 370 33.93 -5.23 -16.51
N SER A 371 35.25 -5.44 -16.58
CA SER A 371 36.23 -4.36 -16.52
C SER A 371 36.51 -3.82 -17.93
N CYS A 372 36.32 -2.52 -18.12
CA CYS A 372 36.80 -1.83 -19.31
C CYS A 372 38.26 -1.43 -19.06
N THR A 373 39.19 -1.98 -19.83
CA THR A 373 40.59 -1.55 -19.77
C THR A 373 40.74 -0.37 -20.72
N VAL A 374 40.91 0.84 -20.19
CA VAL A 374 41.22 2.03 -20.99
C VAL A 374 42.70 1.92 -21.38
N TYR A 375 42.98 1.66 -22.65
CA TYR A 375 44.33 1.68 -23.22
C TYR A 375 44.63 3.01 -23.90
#